data_AF-A0A949QEH4-F1
#
_entry.id   AF-A0A949QEH4-F1
#
_cell.length_a   1.000
_cell.length_b   1.000
_cell.length_c   1.000
_cell.angle_alpha   90.00
_cell.angle_beta   90.00
_cell.angle_gamma   90.00
#
_symmetry.space_group_name_H-M   'P 1'
#
loop_
_entity.id
_entity.type
_entity.pdbx_description
1 polymer ?
#
loop_
_entity_poly.entity_id
_entity_poly.type
_entity_poly.pdbx_seq_one_letter_code
_entity_poly.pdbx_strand_id
1 'polypeptide(L)'
;MDALNLNVSDPAMLVDRSTAAELLAAIRSLDTWNETALKVANRLISVWSARAIASVSDREGISELQRIIHYALNRANSMATLPEEFRYRWQEASDMLEARRLNLAHANPEGQLSRLHVDKIIRLLFNAGGREMSQSELASRLDVKLTSGRITQLLGPLEAHGLISKRKHGRDNLLRLTETGHKIAEQQERKNGDIDKHNFERAGSYLRKIA
;
A
#
# COMPACT_ATOMS: atom_id res chain seq x y z
N MET A 1 -25.76 -10.20 10.37
CA MET A 1 -24.91 -11.15 9.63
C MET A 1 -24.41 -12.14 10.65
N ASP A 2 -24.63 -13.43 10.41
CA ASP A 2 -24.15 -14.48 11.30
C ASP A 2 -22.62 -14.53 11.25
N ALA A 3 -21.99 -14.74 12.41
CA ALA A 3 -20.54 -14.84 12.50
C ALA A 3 -20.04 -16.05 11.70
N LEU A 4 -18.93 -15.88 10.96
CA LEU A 4 -18.31 -16.97 10.23
C LEU A 4 -17.94 -18.12 11.19
N ASN A 5 -18.47 -19.31 10.93
CA ASN A 5 -18.12 -20.51 11.69
C ASN A 5 -16.97 -21.26 11.00
N LEU A 6 -15.86 -21.42 11.71
CA LEU A 6 -14.69 -22.19 11.22
C LEU A 6 -14.83 -23.70 11.46
N ASN A 7 -15.90 -24.16 12.10
CA ASN A 7 -16.16 -25.58 12.38
C ASN A 7 -17.21 -26.16 11.42
N VAL A 8 -17.08 -25.88 10.12
CA VAL A 8 -17.95 -26.44 9.08
C VAL A 8 -17.30 -27.66 8.43
N SER A 9 -18.12 -28.58 7.91
CA SER A 9 -17.66 -29.80 7.24
C SER A 9 -17.13 -29.54 5.82
N ASP A 10 -17.69 -28.56 5.10
CA ASP A 10 -17.24 -28.17 3.77
C ASP A 10 -16.73 -26.72 3.74
N PRO A 11 -15.40 -26.50 3.80
CA PRO A 11 -14.79 -25.19 3.68
C PRO A 11 -15.06 -24.47 2.35
N ALA A 12 -15.35 -25.21 1.26
CA ALA A 12 -15.50 -24.61 -0.07
C ALA A 12 -16.73 -23.70 -0.15
N MET A 13 -17.78 -24.01 0.61
CA MET A 13 -19.01 -23.20 0.66
C MET A 13 -18.77 -21.78 1.19
N LEU A 14 -17.72 -21.57 1.98
CA LEU A 14 -17.41 -20.28 2.62
C LEU A 14 -16.56 -19.37 1.72
N VAL A 15 -15.89 -19.92 0.71
CA VAL A 15 -14.93 -19.19 -0.14
C VAL A 15 -15.54 -17.96 -0.81
N ASP A 16 -16.80 -18.07 -1.26
CA ASP A 16 -17.50 -17.00 -1.99
C ASP A 16 -18.58 -16.30 -1.15
N ARG A 17 -18.85 -16.80 0.06
CA ARG A 17 -19.93 -16.32 0.93
C ARG A 17 -19.44 -15.57 2.15
N SER A 18 -18.13 -15.55 2.35
CA SER A 18 -17.51 -14.96 3.53
C SER A 18 -16.48 -13.93 3.13
N THR A 19 -16.19 -13.05 4.07
CA THR A 19 -15.27 -11.93 3.91
C THR A 19 -14.03 -12.09 4.78
N ALA A 20 -12.98 -11.36 4.42
CA ALA A 20 -11.75 -11.30 5.19
C ALA A 20 -11.98 -10.77 6.63
N ALA A 21 -12.87 -9.77 6.79
CA ALA A 21 -13.26 -9.25 8.09
C ALA A 21 -13.93 -10.32 8.98
N GLU A 22 -14.82 -11.12 8.41
CA GLU A 22 -15.48 -12.22 9.12
C GLU A 22 -14.49 -13.33 9.50
N LEU A 23 -13.52 -13.65 8.64
CA LEU A 23 -12.43 -14.58 8.97
C LEU A 23 -11.60 -14.07 10.14
N LEU A 24 -11.22 -12.79 10.15
CA LEU A 24 -10.48 -12.21 11.26
C LEU A 24 -11.28 -12.26 12.57
N ALA A 25 -12.58 -11.95 12.51
CA ALA A 25 -13.46 -12.01 13.67
C ALA A 25 -13.56 -13.45 14.20
N ALA A 26 -13.73 -14.44 13.32
CA ALA A 26 -13.80 -15.84 13.69
C ALA A 26 -12.50 -16.35 14.33
N ILE A 27 -11.34 -16.00 13.76
CA ILE A 27 -10.02 -16.32 14.34
C ILE A 27 -9.86 -15.66 15.72
N ARG A 28 -10.37 -14.43 15.89
CA ARG A 28 -10.33 -13.72 17.17
C ARG A 28 -11.14 -14.39 18.28
N SER A 29 -12.27 -15.02 17.92
CA SER A 29 -13.15 -15.73 18.85
C SER A 29 -12.70 -17.16 19.16
N LEU A 30 -11.66 -17.69 18.51
CA LEU A 30 -11.17 -19.04 18.80
C LEU A 30 -10.37 -19.08 20.11
N ASP A 31 -10.78 -19.93 21.06
CA ASP A 31 -9.98 -20.21 22.25
C ASP A 31 -8.71 -21.00 21.91
N THR A 32 -8.83 -21.97 21.00
CA THR A 32 -7.73 -22.81 20.51
C THR A 32 -7.94 -23.21 19.05
N TRP A 33 -6.85 -23.63 18.38
CA TRP A 33 -6.92 -24.22 17.05
C TRP A 33 -7.30 -25.69 17.13
N ASN A 34 -8.44 -26.05 16.54
CA ASN A 34 -8.79 -27.44 16.25
C ASN A 34 -8.61 -27.76 14.75
N GLU A 35 -8.61 -29.04 14.41
CA GLU A 35 -8.33 -29.50 13.04
C GLU A 35 -9.31 -28.93 11.99
N THR A 36 -10.60 -28.86 12.33
CA THR A 36 -11.63 -28.31 11.43
C THR A 36 -11.39 -26.83 11.16
N ALA A 37 -11.14 -26.05 12.22
CA ALA A 37 -10.86 -24.63 12.13
C ALA A 37 -9.59 -24.35 11.33
N LEU A 38 -8.55 -25.17 11.49
CA LEU A 38 -7.31 -25.10 10.71
C LEU A 38 -7.58 -25.36 9.22
N LYS A 39 -8.32 -26.43 8.91
CA LYS A 39 -8.68 -26.79 7.52
C LYS A 39 -9.50 -25.69 6.85
N VAL A 40 -10.49 -25.13 7.54
CA VAL A 40 -11.32 -24.04 7.02
C VAL A 40 -10.50 -22.78 6.79
N ALA A 41 -9.78 -22.31 7.81
CA ALA A 41 -8.93 -21.12 7.70
C ALA A 41 -7.89 -21.28 6.60
N ASN A 42 -7.24 -22.45 6.51
CA ASN A 42 -6.29 -22.75 5.47
C ASN A 42 -6.91 -22.69 4.07
N ARG A 43 -8.10 -23.28 3.87
CA ARG A 43 -8.79 -23.22 2.56
C ARG A 43 -9.08 -21.78 2.15
N LEU A 44 -9.62 -20.96 3.06
CA LEU A 44 -9.94 -19.57 2.79
C LEU A 44 -8.67 -18.77 2.46
N ILE A 45 -7.64 -18.88 3.30
CA ILE A 45 -6.35 -18.20 3.08
C ILE A 45 -5.74 -18.61 1.74
N SER A 46 -5.70 -19.90 1.41
CA SER A 46 -5.10 -20.37 0.16
C SER A 46 -5.85 -19.85 -1.07
N VAL A 47 -7.19 -19.97 -1.10
CA VAL A 47 -7.97 -19.56 -2.27
C VAL A 47 -7.98 -18.05 -2.43
N TRP A 48 -8.16 -17.30 -1.34
CA TRP A 48 -8.15 -15.84 -1.39
C TRP A 48 -6.77 -15.28 -1.74
N SER A 49 -5.69 -15.88 -1.21
CA SER A 49 -4.32 -15.51 -1.61
C SER A 49 -4.10 -15.72 -3.10
N ALA A 50 -4.51 -16.88 -3.64
CA ALA A 50 -4.39 -17.15 -5.08
C ALA A 50 -5.17 -16.14 -5.93
N ARG A 51 -6.39 -15.78 -5.52
CA ARG A 51 -7.21 -14.75 -6.20
C ARG A 51 -6.55 -13.37 -6.16
N ALA A 52 -6.06 -12.96 -4.99
CA ALA A 52 -5.39 -11.67 -4.81
C ALA A 52 -4.08 -11.59 -5.62
N ILE A 53 -3.33 -12.70 -5.70
CA ILE A 53 -2.12 -12.80 -6.52
C ILE A 53 -2.44 -12.68 -8.01
N ALA A 54 -3.47 -13.38 -8.49
CA ALA A 54 -3.88 -13.36 -9.89
C ALA A 54 -4.51 -12.02 -10.32
N SER A 55 -5.07 -11.26 -9.38
CA SER A 55 -5.71 -9.98 -9.66
C SER A 55 -4.73 -8.93 -10.17
N VAL A 56 -5.15 -8.15 -11.17
CA VAL A 56 -4.32 -7.15 -11.87
C VAL A 56 -4.00 -5.94 -10.97
N SER A 57 -4.83 -5.62 -9.98
CA SER A 57 -4.68 -4.39 -9.19
C SER A 57 -5.15 -4.45 -7.74
N ASP A 58 -5.43 -5.64 -7.20
CA ASP A 58 -6.03 -5.79 -5.87
C ASP A 58 -5.01 -5.63 -4.72
N ARG A 59 -4.55 -4.40 -4.49
CA ARG A 59 -3.62 -4.09 -3.40
C ARG A 59 -4.28 -4.14 -2.02
N GLU A 60 -5.56 -3.83 -1.95
CA GLU A 60 -6.31 -3.80 -0.69
C GLU A 60 -6.57 -5.22 -0.18
N GLY A 61 -7.04 -6.12 -1.06
CA GLY A 61 -7.20 -7.54 -0.74
C GLY A 61 -5.88 -8.20 -0.34
N ILE A 62 -4.77 -7.87 -1.02
CA ILE A 62 -3.43 -8.31 -0.61
C ILE A 62 -3.11 -7.86 0.84
N SER A 63 -3.30 -6.57 1.13
CA SER A 63 -2.95 -6.01 2.45
C SER A 63 -3.83 -6.58 3.55
N GLU A 64 -5.12 -6.79 3.27
CA GLU A 64 -6.07 -7.34 4.23
C GLU A 64 -5.76 -8.80 4.55
N LEU A 65 -5.45 -9.62 3.54
CA LEU A 65 -5.05 -11.02 3.73
C LEU A 65 -3.74 -11.15 4.50
N GLN A 66 -2.72 -10.36 4.16
CA GLN A 66 -1.45 -10.34 4.92
C GLN A 66 -1.69 -10.01 6.41
N ARG A 67 -2.57 -9.04 6.70
CA ARG A 67 -2.93 -8.70 8.08
C ARG A 67 -3.57 -9.88 8.83
N ILE A 68 -4.45 -10.63 8.18
CA ILE A 68 -5.11 -11.81 8.77
C ILE A 68 -4.10 -12.91 9.03
N ILE A 69 -3.25 -13.22 8.03
CA ILE A 69 -2.20 -14.23 8.12
C ILE A 69 -1.24 -13.90 9.27
N HIS A 70 -0.72 -12.67 9.32
CA HIS A 70 0.16 -12.25 10.42
C HIS A 70 -0.53 -12.30 11.78
N TYR A 71 -1.81 -11.93 11.86
CA TYR A 71 -2.57 -12.06 13.10
C TYR A 71 -2.66 -13.53 13.55
N ALA A 72 -3.01 -14.44 12.64
CA ALA A 72 -3.14 -15.86 12.92
C ALA A 72 -1.80 -16.50 13.34
N LEU A 73 -0.70 -16.16 12.65
CA LEU A 73 0.65 -16.62 12.97
C LEU A 73 1.15 -16.11 14.33
N ASN A 74 0.87 -14.85 14.67
CA ASN A 74 1.32 -14.24 15.93
C ASN A 74 0.47 -14.67 17.14
N ARG A 75 -0.84 -14.90 16.96
CA ARG A 75 -1.72 -15.43 18.02
C ARG A 75 -1.26 -16.81 18.50
N ALA A 76 -0.67 -17.61 17.61
CA ALA A 76 -0.14 -18.94 17.94
C ALA A 76 1.02 -18.92 18.95
N ASN A 77 1.68 -17.78 19.14
CA ASN A 77 2.75 -17.65 20.14
C ASN A 77 2.18 -17.49 21.57
N SER A 78 0.88 -17.18 21.73
CA SER A 78 0.26 -16.94 23.03
C SER A 78 -0.80 -17.99 23.43
N MET A 79 -1.40 -18.72 22.50
CA MET A 79 -2.39 -19.77 22.79
C MET A 79 -2.24 -20.94 21.81
N ALA A 80 -1.80 -22.10 22.30
CA ALA A 80 -1.71 -23.39 21.61
C ALA A 80 -1.04 -23.39 20.21
N THR A 81 0.11 -24.05 20.11
CA THR A 81 0.97 -24.11 18.93
C THR A 81 0.21 -24.48 17.65
N LEU A 82 0.00 -23.51 16.77
CA LEU A 82 -0.36 -23.73 15.36
C LEU A 82 0.59 -24.81 14.80
N PRO A 83 0.07 -25.92 14.23
CA PRO A 83 0.93 -26.99 13.71
C PRO A 83 1.88 -26.45 12.64
N GLU A 84 3.09 -27.01 12.60
CA GLU A 84 4.19 -26.51 11.79
C GLU A 84 3.84 -26.45 10.29
N GLU A 85 3.09 -27.44 9.80
CA GLU A 85 2.62 -27.48 8.42
C GLU A 85 1.75 -26.27 8.02
N PHE A 86 0.85 -25.82 8.90
CA PHE A 86 -0.02 -24.66 8.63
C PHE A 86 0.77 -23.36 8.78
N ARG A 87 1.72 -23.33 9.71
CA ARG A 87 2.62 -22.18 9.88
C ARG A 87 3.42 -21.93 8.60
N TYR A 88 4.06 -22.96 8.03
CA TYR A 88 4.82 -22.80 6.79
C TYR A 88 3.92 -22.38 5.63
N ARG A 89 2.80 -23.06 5.41
CA ARG A 89 1.86 -22.71 4.32
C ARG A 89 1.36 -21.28 4.39
N TRP A 90 1.07 -20.78 5.59
CA TRP A 90 0.58 -19.42 5.75
C TRP A 90 1.70 -18.39 5.63
N GLN A 91 2.91 -18.72 6.08
CA GLN A 91 4.08 -17.88 5.83
C GLN A 91 4.37 -17.77 4.32
N GLU A 92 4.39 -18.89 3.60
CA GLU A 92 4.55 -18.93 2.14
C GLU A 92 3.49 -18.10 1.43
N ALA A 93 2.22 -18.22 1.83
CA ALA A 93 1.14 -17.40 1.28
C ALA A 93 1.38 -15.90 1.53
N SER A 94 1.84 -15.52 2.73
CA SER A 94 2.19 -14.12 3.05
C SER A 94 3.34 -13.60 2.18
N ASP A 95 4.37 -14.44 1.98
CA ASP A 95 5.56 -14.10 1.19
C ASP A 95 5.21 -13.93 -0.30
N MET A 96 4.35 -14.79 -0.85
CA MET A 96 3.84 -14.66 -2.22
C MET A 96 2.98 -13.41 -2.41
N LEU A 97 2.13 -13.08 -1.42
CA LEU A 97 1.34 -11.85 -1.40
C LEU A 97 2.26 -10.62 -1.36
N GLU A 98 3.35 -10.67 -0.59
CA GLU A 98 4.34 -9.60 -0.51
C GLU A 98 5.07 -9.41 -1.85
N ALA A 99 5.51 -10.51 -2.47
CA ALA A 99 6.11 -10.45 -3.80
C ALA A 99 5.15 -9.83 -4.83
N ARG A 100 3.86 -10.20 -4.79
CA ARG A 100 2.85 -9.58 -5.65
C ARG A 100 2.67 -8.09 -5.34
N ARG A 101 2.62 -7.70 -4.07
CA ARG A 101 2.50 -6.30 -3.64
C ARG A 101 3.64 -5.45 -4.20
N LEU A 102 4.86 -5.97 -4.16
CA LEU A 102 6.05 -5.34 -4.72
C LEU A 102 5.93 -5.24 -6.25
N ASN A 103 5.58 -6.32 -6.94
CA ASN A 103 5.35 -6.30 -8.39
C ASN A 103 4.31 -5.27 -8.82
N LEU A 104 3.19 -5.18 -8.11
CA LEU A 104 2.17 -4.16 -8.37
C LEU A 104 2.67 -2.74 -8.08
N ALA A 105 3.49 -2.56 -7.05
CA ALA A 105 4.14 -1.29 -6.80
C ALA A 105 5.02 -0.89 -7.99
N HIS A 106 5.80 -1.82 -8.53
CA HIS A 106 6.70 -1.59 -9.66
C HIS A 106 6.02 -1.47 -11.03
N ALA A 107 4.85 -2.09 -11.24
CA ALA A 107 4.19 -2.18 -12.54
C ALA A 107 3.47 -0.91 -13.02
N ASN A 108 3.21 0.08 -12.16
CA ASN A 108 2.53 1.32 -12.57
C ASN A 108 3.17 2.59 -11.95
N PRO A 109 4.30 3.06 -12.52
CA PRO A 109 4.94 4.31 -12.10
C PRO A 109 4.03 5.53 -12.29
N GLU A 110 3.22 5.57 -13.36
CA GLU A 110 2.35 6.71 -13.67
C GLU A 110 1.20 6.85 -12.65
N GLY A 111 0.57 5.74 -12.26
CA GLY A 111 -0.41 5.68 -11.19
C GLY A 111 0.18 5.92 -9.79
N GLN A 112 1.51 5.84 -9.64
CA GLN A 112 2.23 6.25 -8.44
C GLN A 112 2.28 7.78 -8.34
N LEU A 113 2.55 8.45 -9.47
CA LEU A 113 2.63 9.90 -9.57
C LEU A 113 1.27 10.59 -9.41
N SER A 114 0.18 9.91 -9.76
CA SER A 114 -1.18 10.43 -9.57
C SER A 114 -1.71 10.28 -8.13
N ARG A 115 -0.95 9.67 -7.21
CA ARG A 115 -1.38 9.51 -5.82
C ARG A 115 -1.47 10.85 -5.12
N LEU A 116 -2.48 10.96 -4.27
CA LEU A 116 -2.66 12.11 -3.40
C LEU A 116 -1.36 12.40 -2.62
N HIS A 117 -0.90 13.64 -2.69
CA HIS A 117 0.34 14.18 -2.11
C HIS A 117 1.67 13.81 -2.78
N VAL A 118 1.73 12.84 -3.72
CA VAL A 118 2.99 12.49 -4.38
C VAL A 118 3.51 13.65 -5.23
N ASP A 119 2.66 14.31 -6.00
CA ASP A 119 3.02 15.52 -6.76
C ASP A 119 3.63 16.60 -5.85
N LYS A 120 2.99 16.87 -4.70
CA LYS A 120 3.51 17.83 -3.71
C LYS A 120 4.87 17.41 -3.15
N ILE A 121 5.08 16.13 -2.85
CA ILE A 121 6.37 15.60 -2.36
C ILE A 121 7.46 15.81 -3.41
N ILE A 122 7.20 15.43 -4.66
CA ILE A 122 8.16 15.58 -5.76
C ILE A 122 8.52 17.05 -5.97
N ARG A 123 7.53 17.97 -5.97
CA ARG A 123 7.79 19.41 -6.07
C ARG A 123 8.59 19.96 -4.90
N LEU A 124 8.29 19.57 -3.66
CA LEU A 124 9.03 20.02 -2.49
C LEU A 124 10.51 19.61 -2.58
N LEU A 125 10.78 18.37 -3.01
CA LEU A 125 12.15 17.89 -3.20
C LEU A 125 12.83 18.51 -4.42
N PHE A 126 12.08 18.84 -5.48
CA PHE A 126 12.59 19.55 -6.65
C PHE A 126 13.00 20.97 -6.28
N ASN A 127 12.13 21.70 -5.57
CA ASN A 127 12.37 23.06 -5.09
C ASN A 127 13.48 23.14 -4.03
N ALA A 128 13.92 22.00 -3.47
CA ALA A 128 15.10 21.96 -2.61
C ALA A 128 16.41 22.22 -3.39
N GLY A 129 16.37 22.21 -4.74
CA GLY A 129 17.51 22.54 -5.59
C GLY A 129 18.64 21.52 -5.48
N GLY A 130 18.29 20.24 -5.35
CA GLY A 130 19.26 19.14 -5.19
C GLY A 130 19.84 18.99 -3.78
N ARG A 131 19.43 19.81 -2.81
CA ARG A 131 19.77 19.61 -1.39
C ARG A 131 19.00 18.41 -0.82
N GLU A 132 19.63 17.70 0.11
CA GLU A 132 18.94 16.67 0.91
C GLU A 132 17.93 17.35 1.85
N MET A 133 16.71 16.81 1.91
CA MET A 133 15.63 17.26 2.81
C MET A 133 15.32 16.14 3.80
N SER A 134 15.18 16.45 5.09
CA SER A 134 14.80 15.41 6.06
C SER A 134 13.34 14.99 5.91
N GLN A 135 13.00 13.76 6.26
CA GLN A 135 11.62 13.29 6.22
C GLN A 135 10.74 14.07 7.22
N SER A 136 11.30 14.51 8.36
CA SER A 136 10.60 15.40 9.30
C SER A 136 10.32 16.79 8.70
N GLU A 137 11.27 17.34 7.93
CA GLU A 137 11.08 18.61 7.23
C GLU A 137 10.08 18.48 6.08
N LEU A 138 10.14 17.39 5.31
CA LEU A 138 9.14 17.08 4.30
C LEU A 138 7.73 17.00 4.93
N ALA A 139 7.63 16.34 6.09
CA ALA A 139 6.38 16.21 6.83
C ALA A 139 5.82 17.57 7.28
N SER A 140 6.67 18.49 7.74
CA SER A 140 6.24 19.81 8.18
C SER A 140 5.84 20.73 7.04
N ARG A 141 6.45 20.56 5.85
CA ARG A 141 6.13 21.33 4.63
C ARG A 141 4.92 20.79 3.88
N LEU A 142 4.56 19.53 4.06
CA LEU A 142 3.30 19.01 3.58
C LEU A 142 2.19 19.66 4.38
N ASP A 143 1.41 20.53 3.74
CA ASP A 143 0.25 21.27 4.27
C ASP A 143 -0.93 20.38 4.75
N VAL A 144 -0.64 19.11 5.04
CA VAL A 144 -1.58 18.08 5.45
C VAL A 144 -0.92 17.30 6.57
N LYS A 145 -1.62 17.16 7.71
CA LYS A 145 -1.18 16.29 8.82
C LYS A 145 -1.20 14.83 8.39
N LEU A 146 -0.13 14.38 7.76
CA LEU A 146 0.12 12.97 7.49
C LEU A 146 0.87 12.35 8.67
N THR A 147 0.48 11.14 9.07
CA THR A 147 1.22 10.39 10.07
C THR A 147 2.60 10.00 9.53
N SER A 148 3.60 9.85 10.40
CA SER A 148 4.95 9.39 10.01
C SER A 148 4.92 8.06 9.24
N GLY A 149 4.03 7.14 9.64
CA GLY A 149 3.79 5.88 8.93
C GLY A 149 3.26 6.11 7.51
N ARG A 150 2.32 7.04 7.32
CA ARG A 150 1.77 7.36 5.99
C ARG A 150 2.81 8.00 5.07
N ILE A 151 3.66 8.87 5.58
CA ILE A 151 4.77 9.46 4.80
C ILE A 151 5.74 8.37 4.36
N THR A 152 6.11 7.47 5.27
CA THR A 152 6.99 6.34 4.96
C THR A 152 6.40 5.44 3.86
N GLN A 153 5.08 5.19 3.91
CA GLN A 153 4.36 4.44 2.88
C GLN A 153 4.33 5.14 1.52
N LEU A 154 4.33 6.48 1.48
CA LEU A 154 4.39 7.26 0.24
C LEU A 154 5.82 7.26 -0.34
N LEU A 155 6.84 7.35 0.50
CA LEU A 155 8.24 7.42 0.08
C LEU A 155 8.79 6.08 -0.42
N GLY A 156 8.43 4.97 0.23
CA GLY A 156 8.97 3.64 -0.12
C GLY A 156 8.82 3.29 -1.61
N PRO A 157 7.64 3.49 -2.22
CA PRO A 157 7.48 3.29 -3.65
C PRO A 157 8.25 4.29 -4.52
N LEU A 158 8.34 5.57 -4.13
CA LEU A 158 9.11 6.57 -4.90
C LEU A 158 10.60 6.21 -4.94
N GLU A 159 11.12 5.67 -3.83
CA GLU A 159 12.48 5.15 -3.74
C GLU A 159 12.64 3.89 -4.60
N ALA A 160 11.69 2.96 -4.53
CA ALA A 160 11.69 1.72 -5.28
C ALA A 160 11.62 1.92 -6.81
N HIS A 161 11.03 3.03 -7.27
CA HIS A 161 11.02 3.48 -8.66
C HIS A 161 12.22 4.32 -9.06
N GLY A 162 13.18 4.49 -8.14
CA GLY A 162 14.36 5.29 -8.37
C GLY A 162 14.06 6.77 -8.63
N LEU A 163 12.94 7.31 -8.12
CA LEU A 163 12.60 8.74 -8.23
C LEU A 163 13.25 9.55 -7.12
N ILE A 164 13.38 8.94 -5.94
CA ILE A 164 14.10 9.52 -4.79
C ILE A 164 15.17 8.57 -4.32
N SER A 165 16.18 9.10 -3.65
CA SER A 165 17.09 8.35 -2.81
C SER A 165 16.81 8.66 -1.34
N LYS A 166 17.01 7.65 -0.48
CA LYS A 166 16.87 7.76 0.96
C LYS A 166 18.18 7.38 1.63
N ARG A 167 18.65 8.20 2.55
CA ARG A 167 19.84 7.93 3.37
C ARG A 167 19.50 8.13 4.84
N LYS A 168 19.80 7.14 5.67
CA LYS A 168 19.57 7.26 7.12
C LYS A 168 20.55 8.27 7.73
N HIS A 169 20.05 9.18 8.56
CA HIS A 169 20.84 10.15 9.31
C HIS A 169 20.29 10.30 10.73
N GLY A 170 20.96 9.66 11.69
CA GLY A 170 20.47 9.57 13.06
C GLY A 170 19.15 8.80 13.15
N ARG A 171 18.11 9.46 13.69
CA ARG A 171 16.74 8.92 13.81
C ARG A 171 15.84 9.28 12.62
N ASP A 172 16.35 10.02 11.64
CA ASP A 172 15.59 10.50 10.50
C ASP A 172 16.18 9.98 9.17
N ASN A 173 15.43 10.17 8.09
CA ASN A 173 15.87 9.88 6.74
C ASN A 173 16.06 11.18 5.97
N LEU A 174 17.18 11.28 5.27
CA LEU A 174 17.47 12.33 4.29
C LEU A 174 17.00 11.86 2.91
N LEU A 175 16.29 12.74 2.23
CA LEU A 175 15.60 12.49 0.98
C LEU A 175 16.13 13.44 -0.09
N ARG A 176 16.33 12.90 -1.30
CA ARG A 176 16.71 13.70 -2.47
C ARG A 176 16.07 13.10 -3.71
N LEU A 177 15.72 13.91 -4.71
CA LEU A 177 15.40 13.37 -6.03
C LEU A 177 16.65 12.79 -6.70
N THR A 178 16.47 11.70 -7.41
CA THR A 178 17.46 11.17 -8.36
C THR A 178 17.40 11.95 -9.67
N GLU A 179 18.26 11.59 -10.62
CA GLU A 179 18.18 12.12 -12.00
C GLU A 179 16.82 11.82 -12.65
N THR A 180 16.31 10.60 -12.48
CA THR A 180 14.98 10.19 -12.97
C THR A 180 13.88 11.03 -12.30
N GLY A 181 13.97 11.24 -10.99
CA GLY A 181 13.04 12.10 -10.26
C GLY A 181 13.04 13.55 -10.74
N HIS A 182 14.21 14.12 -11.03
CA HIS A 182 14.33 15.46 -11.61
C HIS A 182 13.67 15.57 -12.99
N LYS A 183 13.92 14.62 -13.89
CA LYS A 183 13.29 14.62 -15.22
C LYS A 183 11.76 14.60 -15.14
N ILE A 184 11.20 13.81 -14.23
CA ILE A 184 9.74 13.76 -14.02
C ILE A 184 9.21 15.07 -13.43
N ALA A 185 9.88 15.61 -12.40
CA ALA A 185 9.49 16.88 -11.79
C ALA A 185 9.48 18.03 -12.82
N GLU A 186 10.50 18.11 -13.68
CA GLU A 186 10.55 19.10 -14.77
C GLU A 186 9.39 18.94 -15.76
N GLN A 187 9.07 17.71 -16.14
CA GLN A 187 7.93 17.44 -17.03
C GLN A 187 6.59 17.83 -16.39
N GLN A 188 6.44 17.62 -15.08
CA GLN A 188 5.25 18.04 -14.32
C GLN A 188 5.14 19.56 -14.25
N GLU A 189 6.23 20.28 -13.95
CA GLU A 189 6.24 21.75 -13.92
C GLU A 189 5.93 22.37 -15.29
N ARG A 190 6.48 21.81 -16.38
CA ARG A 190 6.16 22.25 -17.75
C ARG A 190 4.67 22.07 -18.08
N LYS A 191 4.10 20.90 -17.77
CA LYS A 191 2.67 20.62 -17.98
C LYS A 191 1.76 21.56 -17.17
N ASN A 192 2.12 21.87 -15.93
CA ASN A 192 1.34 22.79 -15.11
C ASN A 192 1.45 24.24 -15.59
N GLY A 193 2.64 24.68 -16.01
CA GLY A 193 2.85 26.02 -16.58
C GLY A 193 2.07 26.26 -17.88
N ASP A 194 1.90 25.24 -18.72
CA ASP A 194 1.09 25.34 -19.94
C ASP A 194 -0.41 25.39 -19.65
N ILE A 195 -0.89 24.70 -18.60
CA ILE A 195 -2.29 24.77 -18.16
C ILE A 195 -2.61 26.17 -17.61
N ASP A 196 -1.71 26.75 -16.82
CA ASP A 196 -1.90 28.09 -16.26
C ASP A 196 -1.88 29.18 -17.34
N LYS A 197 -1.01 29.05 -18.35
CA LYS A 197 -1.01 29.93 -19.53
C LYS A 197 -2.30 29.82 -20.33
N HIS A 198 -2.78 28.60 -20.58
CA HIS A 198 -3.99 28.41 -21.39
C HIS A 198 -5.26 28.92 -20.67
N ASN A 199 -5.30 28.85 -19.33
CA ASN A 199 -6.36 29.46 -18.52
C ASN A 199 -6.28 30.99 -18.51
N PHE A 200 -5.07 31.57 -18.46
CA PHE A 200 -4.87 33.03 -18.54
C PHE A 200 -5.30 33.60 -19.89
N GLU A 201 -4.98 32.92 -21.00
CA GLU A 201 -5.40 33.33 -22.34
C GLU A 201 -6.91 33.26 -22.54
N ARG A 202 -7.57 32.22 -21.99
CA ARG A 202 -9.04 32.12 -22.00
C ARG A 202 -9.68 33.22 -21.17
N ALA A 203 -9.20 33.48 -19.96
CA ALA A 203 -9.73 34.56 -19.11
C ALA A 203 -9.55 35.96 -19.75
N GLY A 204 -8.40 36.20 -20.39
CA GLY A 204 -8.14 37.43 -21.16
C GLY A 204 -9.04 37.58 -22.40
N SER A 205 -9.47 36.47 -23.01
CA SER A 205 -10.41 36.48 -24.14
C SER A 205 -11.85 36.82 -23.72
N TYR A 206 -12.26 36.54 -22.49
CA TYR A 206 -13.60 36.92 -22.00
C TYR A 206 -13.68 38.40 -21.62
N LEU A 207 -12.57 39.01 -21.17
CA LEU A 207 -12.54 40.44 -20.83
C LEU A 207 -12.45 41.37 -22.05
N ARG A 208 -12.05 40.88 -23.23
CA ARG A 208 -12.05 41.68 -24.48
C ARG A 208 -13.37 41.67 -25.26
N LYS A 209 -14.37 40.88 -24.85
CA LYS A 209 -15.69 40.83 -25.50
C LYS A 209 -16.75 41.72 -24.84
N ILE A 210 -16.37 42.50 -23.81
CA ILE A 210 -17.27 43.39 -23.06
C ILE A 210 -16.81 44.87 -23.19
N ALA A 211 -15.96 45.19 -24.16
CA ALA A 211 -15.57 46.56 -24.49
C ALA A 211 -16.21 47.01 -25.80
#